data_AF-A0A6B2G6U5-F1
#
_entry.id   AF-A0A6B2G6U5-F1
#
_cell.length_a   1.000
_cell.length_b   1.000
_cell.length_c   1.000
_cell.angle_alpha   90.00
_cell.angle_beta   90.00
_cell.angle_gamma   90.00
#
_symmetry.space_group_name_H-M   'P 1'
#
loop_
_entity.id
_entity.type
_entity.pdbx_description
1 polymer ?
#
loop_
_entity_poly.entity_id
_entity_poly.type
_entity_poly.pdbx_seq_one_letter_code
_entity_poly.pdbx_strand_id
1 'polypeptide(L)'
;NIYQSFNSDDNCLYSGLPVDSPYPSLGLIQSKRLYAHSLGTSYVYDFPELFNQALNFEWECSSENQKSRFIFHEMILKTSNSHELVQIDRPPGENSVGVVCWYANISSPFYPSGMNVIIVANDITFSSGSFTLMEANLYKAAGMYAREHKIPLIYLCCCSGAQIGLADEVKNVYKVEWNDSNDYSKGVKYLYLEQEDYDRLISTNSLQADKIEINGRIVYKITDIFGKLDGIGVENLCGSGLIAGEMSQCYKDTFTISLVTGRAVGIGAY
;
A
#
# COMPACT_ATOMS: atom_id res chain seq x y z
N ASN A 1 -15.76 -18.04 38.75
CA ASN A 1 -14.30 -17.85 38.64
C ASN A 1 -14.02 -16.84 37.55
N ILE A 2 -13.11 -15.91 37.80
CA ILE A 2 -12.65 -14.91 36.82
C ILE A 2 -11.14 -15.08 36.63
N TYR A 3 -10.63 -14.73 35.47
CA TYR A 3 -9.20 -14.60 35.25
C TYR A 3 -8.68 -13.37 36.01
N GLN A 4 -7.61 -13.54 36.78
CA GLN A 4 -6.94 -12.46 37.49
C GLN A 4 -5.44 -12.53 37.17
N SER A 5 -4.87 -11.40 36.75
CA SER A 5 -3.43 -11.29 36.57
C SER A 5 -2.71 -11.50 37.91
N PHE A 6 -1.58 -12.20 37.89
CA PHE A 6 -0.72 -12.36 39.06
C PHE A 6 0.00 -11.06 39.43
N ASN A 7 0.27 -10.20 38.43
CA ASN A 7 0.89 -8.89 38.61
C ASN A 7 -0.17 -7.79 38.51
N SER A 8 -0.18 -6.84 39.45
CA SER A 8 -1.13 -5.71 39.47
C SER A 8 -0.98 -4.75 38.28
N ASP A 9 0.19 -4.75 37.64
CA ASP A 9 0.54 -3.78 36.58
C ASP A 9 0.31 -4.34 35.16
N ASP A 10 0.01 -5.63 35.04
CA ASP A 10 -0.24 -6.29 33.75
C ASP A 10 -1.74 -6.28 33.43
N ASN A 11 -2.17 -5.30 32.61
CA ASN A 11 -3.47 -5.31 31.94
C ASN A 11 -3.48 -6.38 30.85
N CYS A 12 -3.57 -7.64 31.26
CA CYS A 12 -3.62 -8.78 30.35
C CYS A 12 -5.02 -8.91 29.72
N LEU A 13 -5.10 -9.34 28.46
CA LEU A 13 -6.33 -9.38 27.64
C LEU A 13 -7.54 -10.01 28.33
N TYR A 14 -7.30 -11.04 29.15
CA TYR A 14 -8.35 -11.80 29.84
C TYR A 14 -8.59 -11.37 31.29
N SER A 15 -7.80 -10.42 31.83
CA SER A 15 -7.92 -9.99 33.22
C SER A 15 -9.32 -9.42 33.48
N GLY A 16 -10.01 -9.93 34.50
CA GLY A 16 -11.38 -9.54 34.84
C GLY A 16 -12.49 -10.25 34.05
N LEU A 17 -12.15 -11.11 33.08
CA LEU A 17 -13.15 -11.89 32.34
C LEU A 17 -13.53 -13.20 33.06
N PRO A 18 -14.79 -13.65 32.97
CA PRO A 18 -15.20 -14.98 33.44
C PRO A 18 -14.39 -16.12 32.79
N VAL A 19 -14.14 -17.21 33.53
CA VAL A 19 -13.37 -18.36 32.99
C VAL A 19 -14.07 -19.09 31.86
N ASP A 20 -15.39 -18.97 31.76
CA ASP A 20 -16.25 -19.51 30.70
C ASP A 20 -16.40 -18.55 29.51
N SER A 21 -15.68 -17.42 29.51
CA SER A 21 -15.67 -16.51 28.37
C SER A 21 -15.19 -17.26 27.12
N PRO A 22 -15.99 -17.29 26.03
CA PRO A 22 -15.56 -17.95 24.80
C PRO A 22 -14.34 -17.23 24.22
N TYR A 23 -13.50 -17.98 23.51
CA TYR A 23 -12.42 -17.38 22.75
C TYR A 23 -12.97 -16.35 21.76
N PRO A 24 -12.36 -15.16 21.63
CA PRO A 24 -12.81 -14.16 20.68
C PRO A 24 -12.69 -14.70 19.25
N SER A 25 -13.61 -14.28 18.39
CA SER A 25 -13.50 -14.55 16.95
C SER A 25 -12.27 -13.87 16.35
N LEU A 26 -11.83 -14.38 15.20
CA LEU A 26 -10.69 -13.84 14.48
C LEU A 26 -10.93 -12.38 14.07
N GLY A 27 -10.22 -11.45 14.71
CA GLY A 27 -10.31 -10.02 14.39
C GLY A 27 -9.68 -9.66 13.04
N LEU A 28 -10.00 -8.47 12.52
CA LEU A 28 -9.50 -7.98 11.23
C LEU A 28 -7.96 -7.95 11.15
N ILE A 29 -7.29 -7.46 12.21
CA ILE A 29 -5.83 -7.42 12.28
C ILE A 29 -5.26 -8.84 12.21
N GLN A 30 -5.87 -9.80 12.91
CA GLN A 30 -5.38 -11.18 12.90
C GLN A 30 -5.56 -11.83 11.53
N SER A 31 -6.65 -11.53 10.82
CA SER A 31 -6.84 -11.95 9.42
C SER A 31 -5.78 -11.35 8.50
N LYS A 32 -5.46 -10.05 8.65
CA LYS A 32 -4.37 -9.39 7.90
C LYS A 32 -3.01 -10.03 8.21
N ARG A 33 -2.72 -10.33 9.47
CA ARG A 33 -1.50 -11.05 9.89
C ARG A 33 -1.41 -12.43 9.26
N LEU A 34 -2.47 -13.23 9.33
CA LEU A 34 -2.50 -14.56 8.72
C LEU A 34 -2.30 -14.48 7.20
N TYR A 35 -2.87 -13.47 6.54
CA TYR A 35 -2.64 -13.25 5.12
C TYR A 35 -1.16 -12.94 4.83
N ALA A 36 -0.56 -11.99 5.55
CA ALA A 36 0.86 -11.66 5.43
C ALA A 36 1.77 -12.89 5.67
N HIS A 37 1.48 -13.67 6.72
CA HIS A 37 2.23 -14.89 7.03
C HIS A 37 2.07 -15.97 5.96
N SER A 38 0.89 -16.12 5.36
CA SER A 38 0.70 -17.08 4.26
C SER A 38 1.52 -16.73 3.02
N LEU A 39 1.88 -15.45 2.87
CA LEU A 39 2.81 -14.94 1.85
C LEU A 39 4.28 -14.91 2.30
N GLY A 40 4.59 -15.40 3.50
CA GLY A 40 5.95 -15.50 4.03
C GLY A 40 6.57 -14.18 4.53
N THR A 41 5.77 -13.15 4.82
CA THR A 41 6.23 -11.87 5.39
C THR A 41 5.54 -11.58 6.72
N SER A 42 6.12 -10.69 7.52
CA SER A 42 5.44 -10.08 8.67
C SER A 42 4.39 -9.07 8.23
N TYR A 43 3.36 -8.87 9.04
CA TYR A 43 2.38 -7.81 8.83
C TYR A 43 3.02 -6.44 9.09
N VAL A 44 2.60 -5.43 8.31
CA VAL A 44 3.26 -4.12 8.28
C VAL A 44 3.34 -3.44 9.65
N TYR A 45 2.27 -3.52 10.45
CA TYR A 45 2.23 -2.92 11.79
C TYR A 45 2.95 -3.73 12.87
N ASP A 46 3.48 -4.92 12.55
CA ASP A 46 4.29 -5.70 13.48
C ASP A 46 5.80 -5.35 13.35
N PHE A 47 6.22 -4.63 12.28
CA PHE A 47 7.62 -4.22 12.11
C PHE A 47 8.17 -3.34 13.24
N PRO A 48 7.44 -2.34 13.79
CA PRO A 48 7.91 -1.58 14.95
C PRO A 48 8.32 -2.46 16.13
N GLU A 49 7.59 -3.54 16.37
CA GLU A 49 7.92 -4.50 17.43
C GLU A 49 9.16 -5.33 17.08
N LEU A 50 9.34 -5.70 15.81
CA LEU A 50 10.57 -6.36 15.35
C LEU A 50 11.81 -5.47 15.51
N PHE A 51 11.68 -4.16 15.24
CA PHE A 51 12.75 -3.20 15.53
C PHE A 51 13.06 -3.14 17.03
N ASN A 52 12.04 -3.06 17.89
CA ASN A 52 12.21 -3.10 19.34
C ASN A 52 12.97 -4.35 19.79
N GLN A 53 12.56 -5.53 19.31
CA GLN A 53 13.21 -6.80 19.68
C GLN A 53 14.66 -6.87 19.21
N ALA A 54 14.95 -6.43 17.98
CA ALA A 54 16.32 -6.37 17.47
C ALA A 54 17.20 -5.43 18.31
N LEU A 55 16.67 -4.26 18.67
CA LEU A 55 17.40 -3.31 19.53
C LEU A 55 17.60 -3.85 20.94
N ASN A 56 16.61 -4.55 21.50
CA ASN A 56 16.75 -5.21 22.80
C ASN A 56 17.92 -6.21 22.80
N PHE A 57 18.05 -7.01 21.74
CA PHE A 57 19.15 -7.95 21.60
C PHE A 57 20.52 -7.26 21.53
N GLU A 58 20.63 -6.17 20.77
CA GLU A 58 21.85 -5.36 20.71
C GLU A 58 22.20 -4.75 22.08
N TRP A 59 21.19 -4.26 22.82
CA TRP A 59 21.39 -3.72 24.15
C TRP A 59 21.70 -4.78 25.20
N GLU A 60 21.17 -5.99 25.13
CA GLU A 60 21.52 -7.08 26.05
C GLU A 60 23.00 -7.48 25.93
N CYS A 61 23.58 -7.34 24.75
CA CYS A 61 25.01 -7.52 24.54
C CYS A 61 25.85 -6.39 25.18
N SER A 62 25.22 -5.26 25.52
CA SER A 62 25.85 -4.12 26.18
C SER A 62 25.43 -4.05 27.66
N SER A 63 26.32 -3.62 28.55
CA SER A 63 26.07 -3.69 30.01
C SER A 63 25.09 -2.62 30.54
N GLU A 64 24.39 -1.91 29.67
CA GLU A 64 23.62 -0.71 29.99
C GLU A 64 22.11 -0.90 29.83
N ASN A 65 21.34 -0.36 30.77
CA ASN A 65 19.92 -0.64 30.93
C ASN A 65 19.09 0.62 30.61
N GLN A 66 18.86 0.90 29.32
CA GLN A 66 17.97 1.98 28.87
C GLN A 66 16.56 1.46 28.56
N LYS A 67 15.50 2.18 28.99
CA LYS A 67 14.08 1.74 28.93
C LYS A 67 13.36 1.94 27.60
N SER A 68 13.72 2.94 26.79
CA SER A 68 13.05 3.23 25.51
C SER A 68 14.08 3.23 24.39
N ARG A 69 13.97 2.24 23.50
CA ARG A 69 14.98 1.92 22.48
C ARG A 69 14.50 2.21 21.06
N PHE A 70 13.19 2.12 20.83
CA PHE A 70 12.52 2.51 19.59
C PHE A 70 11.27 3.32 19.93
N ILE A 71 11.25 4.60 19.55
CA ILE A 71 10.06 5.45 19.65
C ILE A 71 9.63 5.75 18.22
N PHE A 72 8.38 5.51 17.87
CA PHE A 72 7.90 5.73 16.51
C PHE A 72 6.54 6.39 16.51
N HIS A 73 6.28 7.13 15.44
CA HIS A 73 4.99 7.74 15.17
C HIS A 73 4.64 7.56 13.69
N GLU A 74 3.38 7.20 13.43
CA GLU A 74 2.90 7.06 12.06
C GLU A 74 2.73 8.45 11.42
N MET A 75 3.15 8.56 10.16
CA MET A 75 3.10 9.78 9.36
C MET A 75 2.18 9.54 8.16
N ILE A 76 1.27 10.47 7.91
CA ILE A 76 0.39 10.44 6.73
C ILE A 76 0.50 11.75 5.95
N LEU A 77 0.03 11.74 4.70
CA LEU A 77 -0.15 12.98 3.94
C LEU A 77 -1.25 13.82 4.58
N LYS A 78 -0.98 15.12 4.77
CA LYS A 78 -1.98 16.09 5.25
C LYS A 78 -3.20 16.19 4.34
N THR A 79 -2.95 16.16 3.03
CA THR A 79 -3.97 16.03 1.99
C THR A 79 -3.43 15.12 0.90
N SER A 80 -4.30 14.43 0.15
CA SER A 80 -3.90 13.46 -0.89
C SER A 80 -2.96 14.03 -1.96
N ASN A 81 -3.00 15.35 -2.16
CA ASN A 81 -2.21 16.05 -3.18
C ASN A 81 -1.08 16.91 -2.59
N SER A 82 -0.86 16.91 -1.27
CA SER A 82 0.29 17.58 -0.67
C SER A 82 1.50 16.64 -0.58
N HIS A 83 2.67 17.23 -0.38
CA HIS A 83 3.88 16.51 0.04
C HIS A 83 4.23 16.80 1.50
N GLU A 84 3.24 17.26 2.28
CA GLU A 84 3.40 17.60 3.70
C GLU A 84 2.95 16.40 4.55
N LEU A 85 3.87 15.88 5.37
CA LEU A 85 3.58 14.81 6.31
C LEU A 85 3.10 15.35 7.65
N VAL A 86 2.09 14.69 8.23
CA VAL A 86 1.60 14.97 9.57
C VAL A 86 1.66 13.70 10.41
N GLN A 87 2.07 13.87 11.66
CA GLN A 87 2.08 12.82 12.65
C GLN A 87 0.65 12.52 13.11
N ILE A 88 0.32 11.24 13.24
CA ILE A 88 -0.95 10.78 13.77
C ILE A 88 -0.77 9.71 14.85
N ASP A 89 -1.77 9.60 15.71
CA ASP A 89 -1.90 8.54 16.69
C ASP A 89 -3.22 7.80 16.42
N ARG A 90 -3.15 6.62 15.81
CA ARG A 90 -4.30 5.81 15.42
C ARG A 90 -4.05 4.32 15.66
N PRO A 91 -5.10 3.50 15.79
CA PRO A 91 -4.96 2.04 15.87
C PRO A 91 -4.27 1.44 14.63
N PRO A 92 -3.47 0.37 14.80
CA PRO A 92 -2.80 -0.30 13.69
C PRO A 92 -3.79 -0.95 12.73
N GLY A 93 -3.51 -0.85 11.43
CA GLY A 93 -4.30 -1.47 10.36
C GLY A 93 -5.44 -0.62 9.80
N GLU A 94 -5.56 0.63 10.24
CA GLU A 94 -6.51 1.64 9.71
C GLU A 94 -5.88 2.53 8.62
N ASN A 95 -4.81 2.05 7.96
CA ASN A 95 -4.23 2.72 6.80
C ASN A 95 -5.24 2.80 5.64
N SER A 96 -5.33 3.98 5.04
CA SER A 96 -6.17 4.26 3.87
C SER A 96 -5.46 4.00 2.54
N VAL A 97 -4.14 3.78 2.58
CA VAL A 97 -3.27 3.52 1.42
C VAL A 97 -2.39 2.31 1.72
N GLY A 98 -1.92 1.63 0.68
CA GLY A 98 -1.10 0.41 0.76
C GLY A 98 0.38 0.62 1.14
N VAL A 99 0.74 1.81 1.61
CA VAL A 99 2.06 2.15 2.13
C VAL A 99 1.90 2.84 3.47
N VAL A 100 2.73 2.47 4.44
CA VAL A 100 2.78 3.07 5.76
C VAL A 100 4.12 3.76 5.95
N CYS A 101 4.12 4.93 6.58
CA CYS A 101 5.32 5.70 6.87
C CYS A 101 5.41 5.95 8.38
N TRP A 102 6.59 5.80 8.96
CA TRP A 102 6.87 6.16 10.34
C TRP A 102 8.07 7.09 10.43
N TYR A 103 7.95 8.08 11.31
CA TYR A 103 9.09 8.78 11.87
C TYR A 103 9.48 8.06 13.16
N ALA A 104 10.72 7.59 13.24
CA ALA A 104 11.19 6.82 14.38
C ALA A 104 12.52 7.35 14.93
N ASN A 105 12.69 7.26 16.24
CA ASN A 105 13.95 7.48 16.93
C ASN A 105 14.48 6.11 17.41
N ILE A 106 15.69 5.77 16.95
CA ILE A 106 16.37 4.50 17.23
C ILE A 106 17.56 4.78 18.14
N SER A 107 17.52 4.27 19.36
CA SER A 107 18.64 4.32 20.31
C SER A 107 19.35 2.98 20.37
N SER A 108 20.64 2.98 20.05
CA SER A 108 21.51 1.79 20.07
C SER A 108 22.68 1.99 21.05
N PRO A 109 23.39 0.93 21.47
CA PRO A 109 24.56 1.08 22.35
C PRO A 109 25.66 1.98 21.77
N PHE A 110 25.79 1.99 20.44
CA PHE A 110 26.76 2.82 19.72
C PHE A 110 26.29 4.28 19.56
N TYR A 111 24.98 4.53 19.69
CA TYR A 111 24.39 5.86 19.62
C TYR A 111 23.25 6.03 20.65
N PRO A 112 23.58 6.12 21.96
CA PRO A 112 22.57 6.11 23.04
C PRO A 112 21.65 7.34 23.06
N SER A 113 22.07 8.44 22.41
CA SER A 113 21.27 9.65 22.25
C SER A 113 20.10 9.50 21.27
N GLY A 114 20.08 8.42 20.49
CA GLY A 114 19.02 8.12 19.53
C GLY A 114 19.19 8.83 18.20
N MET A 115 18.97 8.11 17.10
CA MET A 115 19.01 8.61 15.73
C MET A 115 17.60 8.61 15.15
N ASN A 116 17.18 9.75 14.59
CA ASN A 116 15.91 9.85 13.89
C ASN A 116 16.03 9.24 12.49
N VAL A 117 15.00 8.51 12.05
CA VAL A 117 14.92 7.85 10.74
C VAL A 117 13.49 7.95 10.20
N ILE A 118 13.36 7.87 8.88
CA ILE A 118 12.08 7.61 8.21
C ILE A 118 12.04 6.15 7.78
N ILE A 119 10.95 5.47 8.10
CA ILE A 119 10.70 4.08 7.72
C ILE A 119 9.45 4.06 6.85
N VAL A 120 9.57 3.53 5.63
CA VAL A 120 8.44 3.33 4.72
C VAL A 120 8.26 1.84 4.50
N ALA A 121 7.03 1.33 4.51
CA ALA A 121 6.75 -0.08 4.31
C ALA A 121 5.49 -0.31 3.47
N ASN A 122 5.52 -1.32 2.61
CA ASN A 122 4.30 -1.77 1.92
C ASN A 122 3.41 -2.58 2.86
N ASP A 123 2.10 -2.32 2.80
CA ASP A 123 1.09 -3.21 3.34
C ASP A 123 0.67 -4.21 2.28
N ILE A 124 1.27 -5.41 2.29
CA ILE A 124 0.91 -6.49 1.36
C ILE A 124 -0.57 -6.90 1.46
N THR A 125 -1.21 -6.64 2.61
CA THR A 125 -2.62 -6.98 2.86
C THR A 125 -3.58 -5.99 2.20
N PHE A 126 -3.07 -4.84 1.75
CA PHE A 126 -3.81 -3.82 1.02
C PHE A 126 -3.49 -3.91 -0.47
N SER A 127 -4.44 -4.35 -1.29
CA SER A 127 -4.28 -4.48 -2.75
C SER A 127 -2.99 -5.22 -3.18
N SER A 128 -2.59 -6.26 -2.44
CA SER A 128 -1.34 -7.01 -2.70
C SER A 128 -0.07 -6.14 -2.62
N GLY A 129 -0.08 -5.08 -1.82
CA GLY A 129 1.04 -4.14 -1.67
C GLY A 129 1.41 -3.45 -2.97
N SER A 130 0.43 -3.19 -3.84
CA SER A 130 0.65 -2.48 -5.10
C SER A 130 0.83 -0.98 -4.87
N PHE A 131 1.38 -0.31 -5.87
CA PHE A 131 1.54 1.14 -5.88
C PHE A 131 0.52 1.78 -6.80
N THR A 132 -0.39 2.58 -6.23
CA THR A 132 -1.09 3.62 -6.98
C THR A 132 -0.36 4.96 -6.85
N LEU A 133 -0.89 6.01 -7.50
CA LEU A 133 -0.38 7.36 -7.32
C LEU A 133 -0.43 7.84 -5.86
N MET A 134 -1.39 7.37 -5.06
CA MET A 134 -1.49 7.76 -3.64
C MET A 134 -0.34 7.19 -2.81
N GLU A 135 -0.03 5.90 -2.95
CA GLU A 135 1.13 5.27 -2.30
C GLU A 135 2.43 5.93 -2.76
N ALA A 136 2.55 6.24 -4.05
CA ALA A 136 3.71 6.94 -4.60
C ALA A 136 3.89 8.34 -4.01
N ASN A 137 2.81 9.10 -3.80
CA ASN A 137 2.86 10.42 -3.18
C ASN A 137 3.31 10.35 -1.72
N LEU A 138 2.83 9.36 -0.95
CA LEU A 138 3.26 9.16 0.44
C LEU A 138 4.75 8.78 0.50
N TYR A 139 5.19 7.85 -0.37
CA TYR A 139 6.60 7.47 -0.47
C TYR A 139 7.48 8.68 -0.81
N LYS A 140 7.06 9.49 -1.79
CA LYS A 140 7.80 10.68 -2.18
C LYS A 140 7.89 11.70 -1.05
N ALA A 141 6.79 11.96 -0.34
CA ALA A 141 6.79 12.87 0.80
C ALA A 141 7.72 12.40 1.93
N ALA A 142 7.75 11.08 2.18
CA ALA A 142 8.68 10.46 3.12
C ALA A 142 10.15 10.65 2.72
N GLY A 143 10.47 10.44 1.44
CA GLY A 143 11.81 10.70 0.89
C GLY A 143 12.22 12.16 0.99
N MET A 144 11.34 13.09 0.59
CA MET A 144 11.58 14.52 0.71
C MET A 144 11.85 14.93 2.17
N TYR A 145 11.02 14.46 3.10
CA TYR A 145 11.20 14.74 4.52
C TYR A 145 12.55 14.22 5.04
N ALA A 146 12.93 13.00 4.66
CA ALA A 146 14.21 12.41 5.05
C ALA A 146 15.41 13.24 4.55
N ARG A 147 15.35 13.75 3.31
CA ARG A 147 16.40 14.58 2.72
C ARG A 147 16.49 15.97 3.31
N GLU A 148 15.35 16.60 3.60
CA GLU A 148 15.28 17.93 4.23
C GLU A 148 15.89 17.89 5.63
N HIS A 149 15.61 16.83 6.40
CA HIS A 149 16.10 16.67 7.76
C HIS A 149 17.45 15.94 7.86
N LYS A 150 18.00 15.48 6.73
CA LYS A 150 19.26 14.70 6.66
C LYS A 150 19.26 13.46 7.56
N ILE A 151 18.12 12.77 7.57
CA ILE A 151 17.93 11.53 8.33
C ILE A 151 17.82 10.32 7.41
N PRO A 152 18.24 9.13 7.85
CA PRO A 152 18.14 7.90 7.06
C PRO A 152 16.72 7.58 6.58
N LEU A 153 16.62 7.01 5.36
CA LEU A 153 15.41 6.42 4.81
C LEU A 153 15.56 4.89 4.76
N ILE A 154 14.71 4.19 5.51
CA ILE A 154 14.62 2.72 5.54
C ILE A 154 13.36 2.31 4.79
N TYR A 155 13.49 1.43 3.80
CA TYR A 155 12.36 0.93 3.03
C TYR A 155 12.16 -0.58 3.25
N LEU A 156 11.00 -0.98 3.75
CA LEU A 156 10.59 -2.38 3.92
C LEU A 156 9.70 -2.78 2.75
N CYS A 157 10.29 -3.52 1.81
CA CYS A 157 9.66 -3.85 0.55
C CYS A 157 8.96 -5.22 0.61
N CYS A 158 7.64 -5.20 0.42
CA CYS A 158 6.85 -6.38 0.08
C CYS A 158 5.69 -5.95 -0.83
N CYS A 159 5.94 -5.93 -2.14
CA CYS A 159 5.04 -5.32 -3.11
C CYS A 159 4.82 -6.17 -4.37
N SER A 160 3.75 -5.87 -5.11
CA SER A 160 3.46 -6.47 -6.42
C SER A 160 3.74 -5.55 -7.61
N GLY A 161 4.29 -4.35 -7.37
CA GLY A 161 4.59 -3.36 -8.41
C GLY A 161 3.46 -2.34 -8.57
N ALA A 162 3.37 -1.71 -9.74
CA ALA A 162 2.29 -0.77 -10.03
C ALA A 162 0.94 -1.49 -10.02
N GLN A 163 -0.09 -0.87 -9.43
CA GLN A 163 -1.44 -1.39 -9.48
C GLN A 163 -1.91 -1.44 -10.95
N ILE A 164 -2.52 -2.57 -11.32
CA ILE A 164 -3.11 -2.77 -12.65
C ILE A 164 -4.60 -3.08 -12.48
N GLY A 165 -5.39 -2.75 -13.49
CA GLY A 165 -6.79 -3.11 -13.54
C GLY A 165 -7.38 -2.97 -14.94
N LEU A 166 -8.63 -3.37 -15.07
CA LEU A 166 -9.43 -3.18 -16.27
C LEU A 166 -10.73 -2.47 -15.87
N ALA A 167 -11.29 -1.68 -16.78
CA ALA A 167 -12.58 -1.04 -16.59
C ALA A 167 -13.71 -2.08 -16.68
N ASP A 168 -14.06 -2.69 -15.56
CA ASP A 168 -15.07 -3.76 -15.50
C ASP A 168 -16.44 -3.29 -16.00
N GLU A 169 -16.78 -2.01 -15.81
CA GLU A 169 -18.02 -1.44 -16.32
C GLU A 169 -18.11 -1.45 -17.85
N VAL A 170 -16.98 -1.37 -18.54
CA VAL A 170 -16.89 -1.46 -20.01
C VAL A 170 -16.78 -2.93 -20.43
N LYS A 171 -15.94 -3.70 -19.73
CA LYS A 171 -15.72 -5.14 -19.98
C LYS A 171 -17.02 -5.95 -19.95
N ASN A 172 -17.97 -5.57 -19.10
CA ASN A 172 -19.22 -6.31 -18.94
C ASN A 172 -20.24 -6.07 -20.06
N VAL A 173 -20.07 -5.03 -20.90
CA VAL A 173 -21.10 -4.63 -21.87
C VAL A 173 -20.62 -4.44 -23.30
N TYR A 174 -19.30 -4.34 -23.54
CA TYR A 174 -18.79 -4.22 -24.90
C TYR A 174 -19.24 -5.38 -25.80
N LYS A 175 -19.47 -5.05 -27.06
CA LYS A 175 -19.76 -5.98 -28.14
C LYS A 175 -18.60 -6.01 -29.12
N VAL A 176 -18.53 -7.09 -29.89
CA VAL A 176 -17.45 -7.34 -30.84
C VAL A 176 -18.05 -7.37 -32.23
N GLU A 177 -17.59 -6.48 -33.11
CA GLU A 177 -17.84 -6.60 -34.54
C GLU A 177 -16.76 -7.50 -35.14
N TRP A 178 -17.14 -8.66 -35.67
CA TRP A 178 -16.23 -9.63 -36.27
C TRP A 178 -16.00 -9.31 -37.75
N ASN A 179 -14.84 -9.71 -38.29
CA ASN A 179 -14.61 -9.64 -39.73
C ASN A 179 -15.56 -10.55 -40.53
N ASP A 180 -15.93 -11.68 -39.94
CA ASP A 180 -16.91 -12.62 -40.47
C ASP A 180 -17.75 -13.17 -39.30
N SER A 181 -19.08 -12.98 -39.36
CA SER A 181 -20.00 -13.41 -38.31
C SER A 181 -20.15 -14.94 -38.22
N ASN A 182 -19.74 -15.68 -39.25
CA ASN A 182 -19.78 -17.14 -39.27
C ASN A 182 -18.43 -17.79 -38.95
N ASP A 183 -17.34 -17.03 -38.94
CA ASP A 183 -15.99 -17.52 -38.69
C ASP A 183 -15.16 -16.53 -37.86
N TYR A 184 -15.22 -16.69 -36.54
CA TYR A 184 -14.52 -15.84 -35.58
C TYR A 184 -12.99 -15.97 -35.65
N SER A 185 -12.44 -17.00 -36.30
CA SER A 185 -10.98 -17.16 -36.47
C SER A 185 -10.37 -16.08 -37.38
N LYS A 186 -11.20 -15.43 -38.21
CA LYS A 186 -10.80 -14.31 -39.08
C LYS A 186 -10.59 -13.01 -38.31
N GLY A 187 -10.78 -13.01 -36.99
CA GLY A 187 -10.45 -11.92 -36.10
C GLY A 187 -11.52 -10.84 -35.97
N VAL A 188 -11.16 -9.83 -35.19
CA VAL A 188 -12.04 -8.74 -34.75
C VAL A 188 -11.84 -7.51 -35.62
N LYS A 189 -12.94 -6.86 -35.99
CA LYS A 189 -12.93 -5.59 -36.72
C LYS A 189 -12.83 -4.40 -35.75
N TYR A 190 -13.66 -4.39 -34.71
CA TYR A 190 -13.60 -3.42 -33.60
C TYR A 190 -14.51 -3.83 -32.44
N LEU A 191 -14.35 -3.14 -31.30
CA LEU A 191 -15.25 -3.20 -30.17
C LEU A 191 -16.25 -2.05 -30.23
N TYR A 192 -17.50 -2.30 -29.86
CA TYR A 192 -18.55 -1.28 -29.90
C TYR A 192 -19.53 -1.42 -28.73
N LEU A 193 -20.36 -0.42 -28.56
CA LEU A 193 -21.45 -0.36 -27.59
C LEU A 193 -22.78 -0.06 -28.29
N GLU A 194 -23.85 -0.60 -27.74
CA GLU A 194 -25.20 -0.18 -28.08
C GLU A 194 -25.49 1.20 -27.44
N GLN A 195 -26.49 1.92 -27.97
CA GLN A 195 -26.84 3.28 -27.52
C GLN A 195 -27.03 3.37 -25.99
N GLU A 196 -27.79 2.45 -25.39
CA GLU A 196 -28.13 2.48 -23.96
C GLU A 196 -26.89 2.35 -23.06
N ASP A 197 -25.96 1.44 -23.43
CA ASP A 197 -24.73 1.23 -22.68
C ASP A 197 -23.73 2.38 -22.87
N TYR A 198 -23.66 2.94 -24.09
CA TYR A 198 -22.85 4.12 -24.35
C TYR A 198 -23.30 5.32 -23.50
N ASP A 199 -24.61 5.60 -23.47
CA ASP A 199 -25.18 6.72 -22.70
C ASP A 199 -24.93 6.55 -21.19
N ARG A 200 -24.94 5.31 -20.69
CA ARG A 200 -24.58 5.01 -19.30
C ARG A 200 -23.10 5.26 -19.02
N LEU A 201 -22.19 4.81 -19.89
CA LEU A 201 -20.75 4.88 -19.66
C LEU A 201 -20.15 6.28 -19.90
N ILE A 202 -20.74 7.07 -20.80
CA ILE A 202 -20.34 8.47 -21.01
C ILE A 202 -20.72 9.34 -19.80
N SER A 203 -21.80 9.01 -19.09
CA SER A 203 -22.22 9.74 -17.88
C SER A 203 -21.20 9.66 -16.74
N THR A 204 -20.36 8.61 -16.73
CA THR A 204 -19.26 8.42 -15.77
C THR A 204 -17.90 8.75 -16.36
N ASN A 205 -17.84 9.29 -17.58
CA ASN A 205 -16.61 9.57 -18.32
C ASN A 205 -15.68 8.34 -18.43
N SER A 206 -16.24 7.13 -18.54
CA SER A 206 -15.46 5.89 -18.53
C SER A 206 -14.73 5.61 -19.84
N LEU A 207 -15.13 6.22 -20.96
CA LEU A 207 -14.59 5.94 -22.29
C LEU A 207 -14.91 7.05 -23.29
N GLN A 208 -14.28 6.96 -24.46
CA GLN A 208 -14.62 7.69 -25.68
C GLN A 208 -14.97 6.71 -26.80
N ALA A 209 -15.95 7.08 -27.63
CA ALA A 209 -16.38 6.27 -28.77
C ALA A 209 -16.91 7.12 -29.93
N ASP A 210 -16.78 6.60 -31.14
CA ASP A 210 -17.30 7.19 -32.38
C ASP A 210 -18.66 6.59 -32.74
N LYS A 211 -19.63 7.45 -33.05
CA LYS A 211 -20.94 7.02 -33.56
C LYS A 211 -20.80 6.51 -34.99
N ILE A 212 -21.21 5.27 -35.23
CA ILE A 212 -21.19 4.62 -36.54
C ILE A 212 -22.53 3.93 -36.82
N GLU A 213 -22.79 3.61 -38.09
CA GLU A 213 -23.98 2.87 -38.51
C GLU A 213 -23.58 1.49 -39.06
N ILE A 214 -24.19 0.43 -38.53
CA ILE A 214 -24.01 -0.96 -38.96
C ILE A 214 -25.38 -1.53 -39.30
N ASN A 215 -25.61 -1.93 -40.55
CA ASN A 215 -26.85 -2.59 -40.99
C ASN A 215 -28.13 -1.83 -40.59
N GLY A 216 -28.11 -0.49 -40.66
CA GLY A 216 -29.23 0.37 -40.27
C GLY A 216 -29.37 0.61 -38.76
N ARG A 217 -28.43 0.15 -37.94
CA ARG A 217 -28.38 0.37 -36.48
C ARG A 217 -27.25 1.31 -36.13
N ILE A 218 -27.54 2.27 -35.26
CA ILE A 218 -26.51 3.15 -34.69
C ILE A 218 -25.81 2.38 -33.57
N VAL A 219 -24.49 2.33 -33.63
CA VAL A 219 -23.64 1.81 -32.55
C VAL A 219 -22.47 2.75 -32.30
N TYR A 220 -21.79 2.56 -31.18
CA TYR A 220 -20.69 3.41 -30.73
C TYR A 220 -19.40 2.60 -30.70
N LYS A 221 -18.53 2.81 -31.68
CA LYS A 221 -17.22 2.14 -31.76
C LYS A 221 -16.28 2.74 -30.71
N ILE A 222 -15.81 1.92 -29.78
CA ILE A 222 -14.91 2.35 -28.70
C ILE A 222 -13.57 2.77 -29.30
N THR A 223 -13.09 3.96 -28.93
CA THR A 223 -11.77 4.47 -29.32
C THR A 223 -10.79 4.40 -28.15
N ASP A 224 -11.23 4.86 -26.99
CA ASP A 224 -10.39 5.01 -25.80
C ASP A 224 -11.18 4.55 -24.56
N ILE A 225 -10.49 3.88 -23.63
CA ILE A 225 -11.07 3.45 -22.35
C ILE A 225 -10.28 4.12 -21.24
N PHE A 226 -10.95 4.94 -20.45
CA PHE A 226 -10.36 5.62 -19.29
C PHE A 226 -10.64 4.84 -18.01
N GLY A 227 -11.85 4.30 -17.88
CA GLY A 227 -12.35 3.67 -16.66
C GLY A 227 -12.85 4.69 -15.64
N LYS A 228 -13.83 4.27 -14.84
CA LYS A 228 -14.36 5.08 -13.72
C LYS A 228 -13.44 5.01 -12.49
N LEU A 229 -12.77 3.87 -12.31
CA LEU A 229 -11.88 3.63 -11.19
C LEU A 229 -10.51 4.24 -11.49
N ASP A 230 -10.01 5.10 -10.60
CA ASP A 230 -8.66 5.64 -10.68
C ASP A 230 -7.61 4.62 -10.21
N GLY A 231 -6.38 4.76 -10.67
CA GLY A 231 -5.26 3.94 -10.22
C GLY A 231 -5.24 2.53 -10.81
N ILE A 232 -5.58 2.38 -12.09
CA ILE A 232 -5.51 1.10 -12.82
C ILE A 232 -4.67 1.15 -14.10
N GLY A 233 -4.19 2.33 -14.49
CA GLY A 233 -3.50 2.59 -15.75
C GLY A 233 -2.20 3.39 -15.64
N VAL A 234 -2.01 4.30 -16.60
CA VAL A 234 -0.75 5.06 -16.81
C VAL A 234 -0.43 6.03 -15.68
N GLU A 235 -1.43 6.45 -14.91
CA GLU A 235 -1.30 7.25 -13.71
C GLU A 235 -0.39 6.57 -12.67
N ASN A 236 -0.41 5.24 -12.57
CA ASN A 236 0.46 4.48 -11.67
C ASN A 236 1.88 4.33 -12.20
N LEU A 237 2.07 4.41 -13.53
CA LEU A 237 3.41 4.49 -14.12
C LEU A 237 4.05 5.84 -13.82
N CYS A 238 3.27 6.92 -13.81
CA CYS A 238 3.72 8.22 -13.32
C CYS A 238 4.14 8.12 -11.84
N GLY A 239 3.31 7.50 -10.99
CA GLY A 239 3.65 7.21 -9.60
C GLY A 239 4.94 6.39 -9.44
N SER A 240 5.15 5.39 -10.30
CA SER A 240 6.39 4.60 -10.30
C SER A 240 7.62 5.45 -10.64
N GLY A 241 7.51 6.34 -11.63
CA GLY A 241 8.58 7.29 -11.95
C GLY A 241 8.88 8.26 -10.82
N LEU A 242 7.87 8.69 -10.06
CA LEU A 242 8.04 9.54 -8.88
C LEU A 242 8.84 8.84 -7.78
N ILE A 243 8.52 7.57 -7.48
CA ILE A 243 9.24 6.77 -6.48
C ILE A 243 10.70 6.59 -6.90
N ALA A 244 10.95 6.16 -8.13
CA ALA A 244 12.31 5.96 -8.64
C ALA A 244 13.14 7.25 -8.59
N GLY A 245 12.54 8.37 -9.01
CA GLY A 245 13.18 9.68 -8.98
C GLY A 245 13.48 10.17 -7.57
N GLU A 246 12.59 9.92 -6.60
CA GLU A 246 12.82 10.31 -5.21
C GLU A 246 13.87 9.42 -4.54
N MET A 247 13.82 8.10 -4.75
CA MET A 247 14.84 7.19 -4.20
C MET A 247 16.23 7.52 -4.75
N SER A 248 16.35 7.85 -6.04
CA SER A 248 17.61 8.29 -6.66
C SER A 248 18.17 9.56 -6.01
N GLN A 249 17.30 10.50 -5.62
CA GLN A 249 17.71 11.69 -4.88
C GLN A 249 18.08 11.37 -3.43
N CYS A 250 17.30 10.51 -2.76
CA CYS A 250 17.58 10.09 -1.38
C CYS A 250 18.93 9.41 -1.26
N TYR A 251 19.27 8.52 -2.20
CA TYR A 251 20.57 7.84 -2.25
C TYR A 251 21.76 8.81 -2.28
N LYS A 252 21.61 9.97 -2.93
CA LYS A 252 22.67 11.00 -3.01
C LYS A 252 22.75 11.87 -1.76
N ASP A 253 21.60 12.10 -1.12
CA ASP A 253 21.45 13.16 -0.09
C ASP A 253 21.40 12.63 1.35
N THR A 254 21.11 11.35 1.55
CA THR A 254 20.99 10.71 2.87
C THR A 254 21.35 9.21 2.81
N PHE A 255 21.44 8.56 3.97
CA PHE A 255 21.57 7.11 4.02
C PHE A 255 20.25 6.45 3.60
N THR A 256 20.33 5.49 2.68
CA THR A 256 19.19 4.69 2.23
C THR A 256 19.49 3.22 2.41
N ILE A 257 18.54 2.46 2.92
CA ILE A 257 18.60 0.99 2.95
C ILE A 257 17.23 0.41 2.63
N SER A 258 17.21 -0.74 1.96
CA SER A 258 15.98 -1.47 1.67
C SER A 258 16.08 -2.92 2.13
N LEU A 259 15.02 -3.41 2.77
CA LEU A 259 14.86 -4.80 3.18
C LEU A 259 13.71 -5.40 2.39
N VAL A 260 14.00 -6.42 1.58
CA VAL A 260 12.95 -7.22 0.91
C VAL A 260 12.46 -8.27 1.89
N THR A 261 11.24 -8.10 2.42
CA THR A 261 10.68 -8.97 3.47
C THR A 261 9.82 -10.11 2.92
N GLY A 262 9.53 -10.06 1.61
CA GLY A 262 8.84 -11.12 0.88
C GLY A 262 9.21 -11.05 -0.59
N ARG A 263 8.41 -10.33 -1.39
CA ARG A 263 8.66 -10.13 -2.82
C ARG A 263 8.80 -8.64 -3.16
N ALA A 264 9.64 -8.34 -4.14
CA ALA A 264 9.80 -7.02 -4.74
C ALA A 264 9.60 -7.16 -6.25
N VAL A 265 8.65 -6.41 -6.82
CA VAL A 265 8.26 -6.53 -8.24
C VAL A 265 8.16 -5.15 -8.85
N GLY A 266 8.61 -5.01 -10.11
CA GLY A 266 8.52 -3.76 -10.86
C GLY A 266 9.24 -2.63 -10.14
N ILE A 267 8.53 -1.54 -9.87
CA ILE A 267 9.11 -0.37 -9.18
C ILE A 267 9.71 -0.69 -7.82
N GLY A 268 9.19 -1.67 -7.07
CA GLY A 268 9.79 -2.03 -5.78
C GLY A 268 11.12 -2.79 -5.88
N ALA A 269 11.46 -3.31 -7.06
CA ALA A 269 12.75 -3.95 -7.33
C ALA A 269 13.80 -2.97 -7.88
N TYR A 270 13.38 -1.83 -8.43
CA TYR A 270 14.26 -0.74 -8.88
C TYR A 270 14.65 0.17 -7.71
#